data_AF-A0A4D7YUP1-F1
#
_entry.id   AF-A0A4D7YUP1-F1
#
_cell.length_a   1.000
_cell.length_b   1.000
_cell.length_c   1.000
_cell.angle_alpha   90.00
_cell.angle_beta   90.00
_cell.angle_gamma   90.00
#
_symmetry.space_group_name_H-M   'P 1'
#
loop_
_entity.id
_entity.type
_entity.pdbx_description
1 polymer ?
#
loop_
_entity_poly.entity_id
_entity_poly.type
_entity_poly.pdbx_seq_one_letter_code
_entity_poly.pdbx_strand_id
1 'polypeptide(L)'
;MKGELSSFVHLSIACIDFKAVLLIALMETNLNQNGLIAVKSAAGGASAIARAIGVTPQAVAQWKAIPPEHVLKLEKAFGVSRHIQRADVFGPAELEAAE
;
A
#
# COMPACT_ATOMS: atom_id res chain seq x y z
N MET A 1 -25.63 17.88 42.65
CA MET A 1 -25.64 17.77 41.18
C MET A 1 -24.34 18.33 40.59
N LYS A 2 -23.18 17.76 40.93
CA LYS A 2 -21.86 18.13 40.39
C LYS A 2 -21.08 16.84 40.23
N GLY A 3 -21.16 16.23 39.06
CA GLY A 3 -20.49 14.94 38.80
C GLY A 3 -20.68 14.45 37.37
N GLU A 4 -21.76 14.86 36.70
CA GLU A 4 -22.09 14.33 35.38
C GLU A 4 -21.35 15.03 34.23
N LEU A 5 -20.96 16.31 34.38
CA LEU A 5 -20.22 17.03 33.34
C LEU A 5 -18.77 16.55 33.15
N SER A 6 -18.10 16.03 34.19
CA SER A 6 -16.70 15.59 34.08
C SER A 6 -16.57 14.26 33.32
N SER A 7 -17.50 13.33 33.55
CA SER A 7 -17.59 12.03 32.86
C SER A 7 -17.84 12.19 31.35
N PHE A 8 -18.74 13.09 30.97
CA PHE A 8 -19.06 13.36 29.55
C PHE A 8 -17.89 13.98 28.77
N VAL A 9 -17.10 14.83 29.42
CA VAL A 9 -15.91 15.45 28.79
C VAL A 9 -14.79 14.42 28.65
N HIS A 10 -14.56 13.57 29.66
CA HIS A 10 -13.57 12.47 29.56
C HIS A 10 -13.92 11.45 28.47
N LEU A 11 -15.20 11.11 28.31
CA LEU A 11 -15.65 10.18 27.27
C LEU A 11 -15.52 10.77 25.86
N SER A 12 -15.72 12.09 25.70
CA SER A 12 -15.49 12.80 24.44
C SER A 12 -14.01 12.92 24.08
N ILE A 13 -13.13 13.21 25.05
CA ILE A 13 -11.68 13.30 24.82
C ILE A 13 -11.12 11.95 24.37
N ALA A 14 -11.47 10.85 25.05
CA ALA A 14 -11.05 9.50 24.67
C ALA A 14 -11.50 9.08 23.25
N CYS A 15 -12.68 9.54 22.81
CA CYS A 15 -13.21 9.23 21.48
C CYS A 15 -12.51 10.06 20.37
N ILE A 16 -12.09 11.28 20.68
CA ILE A 16 -11.31 12.14 19.76
C ILE A 16 -9.90 11.57 19.59
N ASP A 17 -9.24 11.12 20.67
CA ASP A 17 -7.90 10.51 20.61
C ASP A 17 -7.89 9.24 19.74
N PHE A 18 -8.88 8.34 19.89
CA PHE A 18 -8.95 7.12 19.09
C PHE A 18 -9.18 7.41 17.59
N LYS A 19 -10.02 8.41 17.27
CA LYS A 19 -10.28 8.82 15.89
C LYS A 19 -9.06 9.50 15.27
N ALA A 20 -8.32 10.30 16.03
CA ALA A 20 -7.09 10.95 15.59
C ALA A 20 -5.96 9.95 15.33
N VAL A 21 -5.77 8.95 16.22
CA VAL A 21 -4.81 7.86 16.01
C VAL A 21 -5.14 7.04 14.75
N LEU A 22 -6.43 6.78 14.49
CA LEU A 22 -6.88 6.11 13.28
C LEU A 22 -6.65 6.96 12.02
N LEU A 23 -6.87 8.27 12.09
CA LEU A 23 -6.63 9.21 10.98
C LEU A 23 -5.13 9.36 10.65
N ILE A 24 -4.27 9.44 11.66
CA ILE A 24 -2.80 9.48 11.49
C ILE A 24 -2.30 8.18 10.85
N ALA A 25 -2.84 7.02 11.25
CA ALA A 25 -2.51 5.73 10.64
C ALA A 25 -2.97 5.58 9.17
N LEU A 26 -3.96 6.37 8.72
CA LEU A 26 -4.51 6.29 7.36
C LEU A 26 -3.79 7.19 6.34
N MET A 27 -3.01 8.18 6.78
CA MET A 27 -2.37 9.16 5.88
C MET A 27 -0.96 8.76 5.38
N GLU A 28 -0.33 7.72 5.94
CA GLU A 28 0.99 7.24 5.51
C GLU A 28 0.95 6.17 4.39
N THR A 29 0.09 6.34 3.38
CA THR A 29 0.14 5.47 2.19
C THR A 29 1.14 6.01 1.17
N ASN A 30 2.40 5.74 1.50
CA ASN A 30 3.64 5.97 0.75
C ASN A 30 3.50 5.61 -0.75
N LEU A 31 4.08 6.43 -1.64
CA LEU A 31 4.10 6.34 -3.12
C LEU A 31 4.23 4.91 -3.71
N ASN A 32 4.87 3.99 -2.98
CA ASN A 32 5.07 2.59 -3.38
C ASN A 32 3.80 1.70 -3.30
N GLN A 33 2.78 2.11 -2.53
CA GLN A 33 1.48 1.42 -2.50
C GLN A 33 0.78 1.49 -3.86
N ASN A 34 0.97 2.57 -4.60
CA ASN A 34 0.37 2.76 -5.92
C ASN A 34 0.84 1.67 -6.91
N GLY A 35 2.13 1.32 -6.87
CA GLY A 35 2.68 0.24 -7.69
C GLY A 35 2.09 -1.14 -7.34
N LEU A 36 1.93 -1.42 -6.05
CA LEU A 36 1.30 -2.66 -5.58
C LEU A 36 -0.18 -2.74 -5.96
N ILE A 37 -0.91 -1.62 -5.88
CA ILE A 37 -2.33 -1.52 -6.28
C ILE A 37 -2.45 -1.74 -7.79
N ALA A 38 -1.59 -1.11 -8.61
CA ALA A 38 -1.59 -1.27 -10.06
C ALA A 38 -1.39 -2.74 -10.46
N VAL A 39 -0.41 -3.43 -9.86
CA VAL A 39 -0.17 -4.85 -10.12
C VAL A 39 -1.32 -5.72 -9.61
N LYS A 40 -1.89 -5.43 -8.43
CA LYS A 40 -3.07 -6.15 -7.92
C LYS A 40 -4.27 -6.00 -8.86
N SER A 41 -4.48 -4.81 -9.40
CA SER A 41 -5.55 -4.54 -10.37
C SER A 41 -5.34 -5.33 -11.66
N ALA A 42 -4.13 -5.25 -12.25
CA ALA A 42 -3.78 -5.98 -13.47
C ALA A 42 -3.84 -7.51 -13.31
N ALA A 43 -3.45 -8.01 -12.14
CA ALA A 43 -3.44 -9.45 -11.84
C ALA A 43 -4.83 -10.02 -11.47
N GLY A 44 -5.80 -9.18 -11.09
CA GLY A 44 -7.06 -9.65 -10.53
C GLY A 44 -6.94 -10.11 -9.06
N GLY A 45 -6.02 -9.52 -8.31
CA GLY A 45 -5.88 -9.70 -6.86
C GLY A 45 -4.63 -10.44 -6.38
N ALA A 46 -4.46 -10.53 -5.06
CA ALA A 46 -3.27 -11.08 -4.41
C ALA A 46 -3.01 -12.56 -4.72
N SER A 47 -4.07 -13.36 -4.91
CA SER A 47 -3.95 -14.79 -5.22
C SER A 47 -3.39 -15.06 -6.62
N ALA A 48 -3.63 -14.17 -7.59
CA ALA A 48 -3.05 -14.30 -8.92
C ALA A 48 -1.56 -13.94 -8.92
N ILE A 49 -1.19 -12.86 -8.22
CA ILE A 49 0.21 -12.47 -7.98
C ILE A 49 0.97 -13.63 -7.33
N ALA A 50 0.43 -14.17 -6.24
CA ALA A 50 1.02 -15.28 -5.49
C ALA A 50 1.34 -16.48 -6.38
N ARG A 51 0.39 -16.88 -7.23
CA ARG A 51 0.56 -17.98 -8.20
C ARG A 51 1.62 -17.68 -9.26
N ALA A 52 1.71 -16.45 -9.75
CA ALA A 52 2.66 -16.07 -10.79
C ALA A 52 4.13 -16.14 -10.31
N ILE A 53 4.39 -15.88 -9.03
CA ILE A 53 5.75 -15.82 -8.48
C ILE A 53 6.10 -16.98 -7.52
N GLY A 54 5.11 -17.82 -7.17
CA GLY A 54 5.30 -18.98 -6.30
C GLY A 54 5.37 -18.65 -4.80
N VAL A 55 4.65 -17.63 -4.34
CA VAL A 55 4.54 -17.30 -2.90
C VAL A 55 3.11 -17.52 -2.39
N THR A 56 2.89 -17.38 -1.09
CA THR A 56 1.53 -17.48 -0.52
C THR A 56 0.75 -16.16 -0.72
N PRO A 57 -0.58 -16.21 -0.90
CA PRO A 57 -1.42 -15.01 -0.95
C PRO A 57 -1.31 -14.16 0.33
N GLN A 58 -1.10 -14.79 1.50
CA GLN A 58 -0.87 -14.08 2.76
C GLN A 58 0.42 -13.26 2.71
N ALA A 59 1.51 -13.79 2.12
CA ALA A 59 2.75 -13.03 1.95
C ALA A 59 2.52 -11.77 1.09
N VAL A 60 1.80 -11.90 -0.02
CA VAL A 60 1.45 -10.76 -0.89
C VAL A 60 0.56 -9.73 -0.17
N ALA A 61 -0.32 -10.18 0.72
CA ALA A 61 -1.17 -9.29 1.52
C ALA A 61 -0.37 -8.45 2.53
N GLN A 62 0.75 -8.99 3.04
CA GLN A 62 1.63 -8.30 3.99
C GLN A 62 2.60 -7.30 3.34
N TRP A 63 2.67 -7.27 2.01
CA TRP A 63 3.59 -6.38 1.32
C TRP A 63 3.19 -4.90 1.48
N LYS A 64 4.14 -4.11 1.99
CA LYS A 64 4.06 -2.64 1.97
C LYS A 64 4.50 -2.04 0.62
N ALA A 65 5.32 -2.78 -0.11
CA ALA A 65 5.80 -2.49 -1.46
C ALA A 65 6.18 -3.81 -2.14
N ILE A 66 6.24 -3.82 -3.47
CA ILE A 66 6.66 -5.02 -4.22
C ILE A 66 8.16 -5.27 -3.96
N PRO A 67 8.58 -6.45 -3.49
CA PRO A 67 9.98 -6.78 -3.34
C PRO A 67 10.72 -6.70 -4.69
N PRO A 68 11.91 -6.09 -4.76
CA PRO A 68 12.61 -5.81 -6.02
C PRO A 68 12.89 -7.07 -6.85
N GLU A 69 13.12 -8.21 -6.20
CA GLU A 69 13.33 -9.52 -6.82
C GLU A 69 12.11 -10.05 -7.59
N HIS A 70 10.91 -9.55 -7.29
CA HIS A 70 9.67 -9.95 -7.95
C HIS A 70 9.23 -8.99 -9.05
N VAL A 71 9.77 -7.77 -9.11
CA VAL A 71 9.33 -6.73 -10.05
C VAL A 71 9.43 -7.20 -11.51
N LEU A 72 10.57 -7.75 -11.90
CA LEU A 72 10.78 -8.25 -13.27
C LEU A 72 9.89 -9.45 -13.62
N LYS A 73 9.56 -10.29 -12.63
CA LYS A 73 8.65 -11.43 -12.83
C LYS A 73 7.22 -10.95 -13.02
N LEU A 74 6.79 -9.97 -12.21
CA LEU A 74 5.46 -9.37 -12.27
C LEU A 74 5.28 -8.52 -13.52
N GLU A 75 6.33 -7.82 -13.97
CA GLU A 75 6.35 -7.09 -15.24
C GLU A 75 6.09 -8.03 -16.42
N LYS A 76 6.77 -9.19 -16.46
CA LYS A 76 6.54 -10.21 -17.49
C LYS A 76 5.16 -10.87 -17.40
N ALA A 77 4.62 -11.06 -16.19
CA ALA A 77 3.35 -11.76 -15.98
C ALA A 77 2.12 -10.87 -16.22
N PHE A 78 2.19 -9.59 -15.84
CA PHE A 78 1.04 -8.68 -15.82
C PHE A 78 1.21 -7.43 -16.68
N GLY A 79 2.39 -7.23 -17.30
CA GLY A 79 2.65 -6.12 -18.21
C GLY A 79 2.78 -4.75 -17.53
N VAL A 80 2.83 -4.69 -16.20
CA VAL A 80 3.01 -3.43 -15.46
C VAL A 80 4.50 -3.06 -15.46
N SER A 81 4.85 -1.88 -15.98
CA SER A 81 6.23 -1.41 -16.02
C SER A 81 6.86 -1.33 -14.63
N ARG A 82 8.12 -1.76 -14.51
CA ARG A 82 8.91 -1.67 -13.26
C ARG A 82 9.00 -0.26 -12.66
N HIS A 83 8.95 0.76 -13.51
CA HIS A 83 8.96 2.17 -13.13
C HIS A 83 7.65 2.59 -12.42
N ILE A 84 6.54 1.89 -12.66
CA ILE A 84 5.27 2.06 -11.94
C ILE A 84 5.26 1.20 -10.68
N GLN A 85 5.78 -0.03 -10.76
CA GLN A 85 5.80 -0.95 -9.63
C GLN A 85 6.66 -0.43 -8.46
N ARG A 86 7.85 0.11 -8.78
CA ARG A 86 8.87 0.58 -7.84
C ARG A 86 9.62 1.78 -8.42
N ALA A 87 8.94 2.93 -8.52
CA ALA A 87 9.54 4.20 -8.96
C ALA A 87 10.71 4.63 -8.05
N ASP A 88 10.71 4.22 -6.78
CA ASP A 88 11.77 4.45 -5.82
C ASP A 88 13.09 3.73 -6.16
N VAL A 89 13.02 2.59 -6.88
CA VAL A 89 14.20 1.80 -7.27
C VAL A 89 14.61 2.07 -8.71
N PHE A 90 13.62 2.10 -9.61
CA PHE A 90 13.88 2.19 -11.05
C PHE A 90 13.82 3.62 -11.58
N GLY A 91 13.49 4.60 -10.74
CA GLY A 91 13.25 5.98 -11.14
C GLY A 91 11.93 6.14 -11.91
N PRO A 92 11.58 7.38 -12.27
CA PRO A 92 10.46 7.64 -13.17
C PRO A 92 10.66 6.90 -14.50
N ALA A 93 9.57 6.59 -15.19
CA ALA A 93 9.64 6.10 -16.56
C ALA A 93 10.14 7.26 -17.44
N GLU A 94 11.45 7.42 -17.53
CA GLU A 94 12.07 8.34 -18.47
C GLU A 94 11.66 7.88 -19.87
N LEU A 95 10.80 8.65 -20.53
CA LEU A 95 10.40 8.39 -21.91
C LEU A 95 11.45 8.88 -22.91
N GLU A 96 12.59 9.42 -22.48
CA GLU A 96 13.48 10.18 -23.36
C GLU A 96 14.95 9.74 -23.23
N ALA A 97 15.34 8.78 -24.07
CA ALA A 97 16.73 8.60 -24.52
C ALA A 97 16.74 7.96 -25.92
N ALA A 98 15.83 8.43 -26.77
CA ALA A 98 15.84 8.16 -28.20
C ALA A 98 15.84 9.51 -28.95
N GLU A 99 16.91 10.28 -28.75
CA GLU A 99 17.53 11.10 -29.82
C GLU A 99 19.00 11.33 -29.51
#